data_AF-A0A7I8KGQ2-F1
#
_entry.id   AF-A0A7I8KGQ2-F1
#
_cell.length_a   1.000
_cell.length_b   1.000
_cell.length_c   1.000
_cell.angle_alpha   90.00
_cell.angle_beta   90.00
_cell.angle_gamma   90.00
#
_symmetry.space_group_name_H-M   'P 1'
#
loop_
_entity.id
_entity.type
_entity.pdbx_description
1 polymer ?
#
loop_
_entity_poly.entity_id
_entity_poly.type
_entity_poly.pdbx_seq_one_letter_code
_entity_poly.pdbx_strand_id
1 'polypeptide(L)'
;MAEASFDHRQQYHHAGGVAKETAVQALNSIIQLHFEKTLEKKRGVDAQKKELWKLFQVFFLFLAVVFSAQVQAPPGRLQCRHCWAPIALLSLGHLVYYVAVAQTLRCINGLKYQRRCHKLTLALATDRLKQLKMRVGHGNSAQMEEGEEELLEVHYQEPPESYLGKFKRNWALHFGFLLCTFAVAVSSSVVILCF
;
A
#
# COMPACT_ATOMS: atom_id res chain seq x y z
N MET A 1 29.01 70.11 -21.50
CA MET A 1 29.37 69.19 -22.61
C MET A 1 30.18 68.07 -22.00
N ALA A 2 29.94 66.79 -22.23
CA ALA A 2 28.84 65.99 -22.75
C ALA A 2 29.22 64.55 -22.41
N GLU A 3 28.22 63.70 -22.20
CA GLU A 3 28.30 62.29 -21.83
C GLU A 3 29.15 61.44 -22.78
N ALA A 4 29.68 60.32 -22.26
CA ALA A 4 29.57 59.01 -22.90
C ALA A 4 30.01 57.89 -21.93
N SER A 5 29.13 57.57 -20.99
CA SER A 5 29.05 56.25 -20.38
C SER A 5 28.51 55.28 -21.44
N PHE A 6 29.29 54.32 -21.90
CA PHE A 6 28.77 53.26 -22.77
C PHE A 6 29.34 51.89 -22.44
N ASP A 7 28.41 51.01 -22.07
CA ASP A 7 28.40 49.55 -22.10
C ASP A 7 29.38 48.72 -21.26
N HIS A 8 28.95 48.44 -20.03
CA HIS A 8 29.32 47.21 -19.31
C HIS A 8 28.11 46.45 -18.74
N ARG A 9 26.92 46.61 -19.36
CA ARG A 9 25.64 46.08 -18.83
C ARG A 9 24.92 45.13 -19.79
N GLN A 10 25.64 44.25 -20.50
CA GLN A 10 24.99 43.22 -21.33
C GLN A 10 25.52 41.78 -21.18
N GLN A 11 26.35 41.49 -20.16
CA GLN A 11 26.94 40.15 -20.02
C GLN A 11 26.50 39.37 -18.76
N TYR A 12 25.32 39.68 -18.20
CA TYR A 12 24.72 38.94 -17.07
C TYR A 12 23.33 38.36 -17.34
N HIS A 13 22.79 38.46 -18.56
CA HIS A 13 21.44 37.97 -18.86
C HIS A 13 21.35 36.50 -19.32
N HIS A 14 22.47 35.83 -19.59
CA HIS A 14 22.45 34.43 -20.07
C HIS A 14 22.59 33.35 -18.97
N ALA A 15 22.89 33.71 -17.73
CA ALA A 15 23.05 32.74 -16.63
C ALA A 15 21.74 32.41 -15.88
N GLY A 16 20.69 33.23 -16.03
CA GLY A 16 19.44 33.10 -15.27
C GLY A 16 18.39 32.15 -15.87
N GLY A 17 18.25 32.10 -17.21
CA GLY A 17 17.27 31.22 -17.88
C GLY A 17 17.49 29.73 -17.59
N VAL A 18 18.76 29.35 -17.36
CA VAL A 18 19.17 27.97 -17.08
C VAL A 18 18.65 27.47 -15.72
N ALA A 19 18.39 28.36 -14.74
CA ALA A 19 17.96 27.94 -13.40
C ALA A 19 16.50 27.47 -13.33
N LYS A 20 15.55 28.22 -13.92
CA LYS A 20 14.12 27.86 -13.92
C LYS A 20 13.82 26.65 -14.80
N GLU A 21 14.49 26.52 -15.93
CA GLU A 21 14.38 25.34 -16.79
C GLU A 21 14.92 24.08 -16.10
N THR A 22 16.05 24.19 -15.40
CA THR A 22 16.62 23.11 -14.58
C THR A 22 15.68 22.72 -13.43
N ALA A 23 15.05 23.69 -12.76
CA ALA A 23 14.06 23.44 -11.71
C ALA A 23 12.81 22.72 -12.24
N VAL A 24 12.30 23.13 -13.41
CA VAL A 24 11.21 22.44 -14.10
C VAL A 24 11.60 21.00 -14.46
N GLN A 25 12.82 20.78 -14.94
CA GLN A 25 13.33 19.45 -15.27
C GLN A 25 13.51 18.56 -14.03
N ALA A 26 13.98 19.13 -12.92
CA ALA A 26 14.11 18.45 -11.64
C ALA A 26 12.73 17.99 -11.11
N LEU A 27 11.73 18.88 -11.12
CA LEU A 27 10.36 18.54 -10.70
C LEU A 27 9.73 17.46 -11.58
N ASN A 28 9.92 17.51 -12.91
CA ASN A 28 9.45 16.43 -13.79
C ASN A 28 10.09 15.08 -13.45
N SER A 29 11.39 15.07 -13.12
CA SER A 29 12.10 13.86 -12.72
C SER A 29 11.57 13.28 -11.40
N ILE A 30 11.29 14.13 -10.41
CA ILE A 30 10.67 13.75 -9.13
C ILE A 30 9.26 13.17 -9.34
N ILE A 31 8.46 13.80 -10.20
CA ILE A 31 7.11 13.32 -10.57
C ILE A 31 7.20 11.94 -11.20
N GLN A 32 8.09 11.75 -12.17
CA GLN A 32 8.29 10.47 -12.84
C GLN A 32 8.68 9.37 -11.85
N LEU A 33 9.61 9.66 -10.93
CA LEU A 33 10.04 8.73 -9.89
C LEU A 33 8.88 8.31 -8.97
N HIS A 34 8.09 9.26 -8.46
CA HIS A 34 6.96 8.94 -7.57
C HIS A 34 5.82 8.23 -8.30
N PHE A 35 5.62 8.50 -9.59
CA PHE A 35 4.68 7.78 -10.42
C PHE A 35 5.12 6.32 -10.59
N GLU A 36 6.39 6.08 -10.93
CA GLU A 36 6.94 4.73 -11.05
C GLU A 36 6.83 3.95 -9.73
N LYS A 37 7.21 4.57 -8.60
CA LYS A 37 7.04 3.98 -7.27
C LYS A 37 5.58 3.68 -6.95
N THR A 38 4.65 4.54 -7.36
CA THR A 38 3.21 4.29 -7.19
C THR A 38 2.75 3.06 -7.97
N LEU A 39 3.23 2.86 -9.20
CA LEU A 39 2.94 1.68 -10.01
C LEU A 39 3.57 0.41 -9.43
N GLU A 40 4.83 0.48 -9.00
CA GLU A 40 5.55 -0.61 -8.34
C GLU A 40 4.78 -1.10 -7.11
N LYS A 41 4.37 -0.18 -6.22
CA LYS A 41 3.59 -0.52 -5.02
C LYS A 41 2.19 -1.04 -5.35
N LYS A 42 1.55 -0.55 -6.43
CA LYS A 42 0.27 -1.12 -6.91
C LYS A 42 0.46 -2.58 -7.32
N ARG A 43 1.48 -2.89 -8.13
CA ARG A 43 1.82 -4.27 -8.54
C ARG A 43 2.09 -5.16 -7.32
N GLY A 44 2.83 -4.65 -6.32
CA GLY A 44 3.07 -5.35 -5.06
C GLY A 44 1.77 -5.66 -4.28
N VAL A 45 0.85 -4.69 -4.18
CA VAL A 45 -0.46 -4.92 -3.56
C VAL A 45 -1.25 -6.01 -4.31
N ASP A 46 -1.25 -5.97 -5.64
CA ASP A 46 -2.01 -6.92 -6.44
C ASP A 46 -1.40 -8.34 -6.37
N ALA A 47 -0.07 -8.45 -6.26
CA ALA A 47 0.61 -9.72 -6.00
C ALA A 47 0.23 -10.30 -4.62
N GLN A 48 0.29 -9.49 -3.56
CA GLN A 48 -0.07 -9.93 -2.21
C GLN A 48 -1.55 -10.32 -2.08
N LYS A 49 -2.46 -9.64 -2.82
CA LYS A 49 -3.86 -10.07 -2.90
C LYS A 49 -4.01 -11.44 -3.56
N LYS A 50 -3.22 -11.75 -4.60
CA LYS A 50 -3.23 -13.08 -5.22
C LYS A 50 -2.77 -14.14 -4.23
N GLU A 51 -1.72 -13.88 -3.47
CA GLU A 51 -1.27 -14.79 -2.41
C GLU A 51 -2.34 -14.97 -1.33
N LEU A 52 -3.03 -13.91 -0.93
CA LEU A 52 -4.16 -14.02 -0.01
C LEU A 52 -5.27 -14.93 -0.56
N TRP A 53 -5.62 -14.80 -1.85
CA TRP A 53 -6.60 -15.69 -2.49
C TRP A 53 -6.14 -17.15 -2.52
N LYS A 54 -4.86 -17.41 -2.79
CA LYS A 54 -4.30 -18.77 -2.72
C LYS A 54 -4.37 -19.34 -1.30
N LEU A 55 -4.04 -18.53 -0.28
CA LEU A 55 -4.17 -18.94 1.11
C LEU A 55 -5.63 -19.32 1.46
N PHE A 56 -6.61 -18.52 1.02
CA PHE A 56 -8.03 -18.87 1.18
C PHE A 56 -8.35 -20.21 0.51
N GLN A 57 -7.94 -20.43 -0.73
CA GLN A 57 -8.19 -21.68 -1.45
C GLN A 57 -7.59 -22.89 -0.74
N VAL A 58 -6.32 -22.81 -0.33
CA VAL A 58 -5.64 -23.89 0.39
C VAL A 58 -6.31 -24.17 1.73
N PHE A 59 -6.75 -23.14 2.45
CA PHE A 59 -7.46 -23.28 3.72
C PHE A 59 -8.82 -23.98 3.56
N PHE A 60 -9.63 -23.58 2.57
CA PHE A 60 -10.91 -24.24 2.32
C PHE A 60 -10.72 -25.68 1.82
N LEU A 61 -9.68 -25.94 1.02
CA LEU A 61 -9.32 -27.30 0.63
C LEU A 61 -8.94 -28.15 1.85
N PHE A 62 -8.13 -27.60 2.76
CA PHE A 62 -7.80 -28.26 4.03
C PHE A 62 -9.05 -28.61 4.83
N LEU A 63 -9.98 -27.66 5.01
CA LEU A 63 -11.24 -27.94 5.69
C LEU A 63 -12.05 -29.03 5.00
N ALA A 64 -12.18 -28.98 3.67
CA ALA A 64 -12.91 -29.97 2.90
C ALA A 64 -12.32 -31.38 3.04
N VAL A 65 -10.99 -31.50 3.02
CA VAL A 65 -10.28 -32.79 3.24
C VAL A 65 -10.51 -33.29 4.66
N VAL A 66 -10.39 -32.43 5.67
CA VAL A 66 -10.60 -32.80 7.07
C VAL A 66 -12.03 -33.28 7.32
N PHE A 67 -13.04 -32.57 6.80
CA PHE A 67 -14.44 -32.99 6.92
C PHE A 67 -14.73 -34.27 6.12
N SER A 68 -14.20 -34.38 4.90
CA SER A 68 -14.35 -35.60 4.10
C SER A 68 -13.79 -36.82 4.80
N ALA A 69 -12.62 -36.67 5.45
CA ALA A 69 -12.00 -37.73 6.25
C ALA A 69 -12.85 -38.11 7.48
N GLN A 70 -13.49 -37.13 8.14
CA GLN A 70 -14.39 -37.39 9.27
C GLN A 70 -15.67 -38.13 8.83
N VAL A 71 -16.29 -37.70 7.74
CA VAL A 71 -17.54 -38.30 7.22
C VAL A 71 -17.33 -39.71 6.69
N GLN A 72 -16.17 -39.99 6.06
CA GLN A 72 -15.86 -41.32 5.51
C GLN A 72 -15.28 -42.28 6.55
N ALA A 73 -15.00 -41.80 7.77
CA ALA A 73 -14.41 -42.64 8.78
C ALA A 73 -15.39 -43.72 9.27
N PRO A 74 -14.99 -45.00 9.32
CA PRO A 74 -15.84 -46.04 9.88
C PRO A 74 -16.11 -45.76 11.37
N PRO A 75 -17.33 -46.04 11.88
CA PRO A 75 -17.70 -45.79 13.28
C PRO A 75 -16.84 -46.57 14.30
N GLY A 76 -16.11 -47.58 13.86
CA GLY A 76 -15.13 -48.33 14.67
C GLY A 76 -13.74 -47.69 14.78
N ARG A 77 -13.36 -46.74 13.93
CA ARG A 77 -12.00 -46.13 13.93
C ARG A 77 -11.96 -44.72 14.53
N LEU A 78 -12.97 -43.89 14.27
CA LEU A 78 -13.06 -42.53 14.80
C LEU A 78 -14.31 -42.44 15.69
N GLN A 79 -14.07 -42.57 16.99
CA GLN A 79 -15.08 -42.45 18.03
C GLN A 79 -14.92 -41.11 18.77
N CYS A 80 -15.92 -40.73 19.55
CA CYS A 80 -15.90 -39.51 20.37
C CYS A 80 -14.65 -39.41 21.29
N ARG A 81 -14.04 -40.53 21.72
CA ARG A 81 -12.77 -40.55 22.48
C ARG A 81 -11.56 -40.02 21.69
N HIS A 82 -11.62 -40.05 20.37
CA HIS A 82 -10.58 -39.55 19.46
C HIS A 82 -10.91 -38.17 18.87
N CYS A 83 -11.97 -37.49 19.34
CA CYS A 83 -12.38 -36.17 18.82
C CYS A 83 -11.29 -35.08 19.01
N TRP A 84 -10.39 -35.27 19.98
CA TRP A 84 -9.29 -34.34 20.25
C TRP A 84 -8.33 -34.19 19.06
N ALA A 85 -8.10 -35.26 18.29
CA ALA A 85 -7.18 -35.23 17.15
C ALA A 85 -7.68 -34.34 16.00
N PRO A 86 -8.91 -34.48 15.46
CA PRO A 86 -9.44 -33.56 14.46
C PRO A 86 -9.62 -32.14 15.01
N ILE A 87 -10.00 -31.97 16.29
CA ILE A 87 -10.10 -30.64 16.91
C ILE A 87 -8.71 -29.97 16.99
N ALA A 88 -7.67 -30.70 17.41
CA ALA A 88 -6.30 -30.18 17.47
C ALA A 88 -5.78 -29.82 16.07
N LEU A 89 -6.03 -30.68 15.07
CA LEU A 89 -5.65 -30.43 13.68
C LEU A 89 -6.37 -29.20 13.12
N LEU A 90 -7.68 -29.07 13.36
CA LEU A 90 -8.46 -27.89 12.97
C LEU A 90 -7.93 -26.62 13.65
N SER A 91 -7.62 -26.69 14.94
CA SER A 91 -7.09 -25.57 15.72
C SER A 91 -5.73 -25.12 15.19
N LEU A 92 -4.82 -26.06 14.94
CA LEU A 92 -3.51 -25.76 14.36
C LEU A 92 -3.63 -25.18 12.95
N GLY A 93 -4.49 -25.76 12.11
CA GLY A 93 -4.74 -25.26 10.75
C GLY A 93 -5.28 -23.82 10.75
N HIS A 94 -6.24 -23.52 11.63
CA HIS A 94 -6.76 -22.16 11.79
C HIS A 94 -5.72 -21.19 12.33
N LEU A 95 -4.87 -21.62 13.28
CA LEU A 95 -3.81 -20.77 13.83
C LEU A 95 -2.76 -20.42 12.76
N VAL A 96 -2.27 -21.41 12.01
CA VAL A 96 -1.31 -21.19 10.92
C VAL A 96 -1.91 -20.28 9.85
N TYR A 97 -3.15 -20.54 9.46
CA TYR A 97 -3.87 -19.73 8.50
C TYR A 97 -4.05 -18.28 8.99
N TYR A 98 -4.43 -18.09 10.25
CA TYR A 98 -4.58 -16.78 10.86
C TYR A 98 -3.27 -15.98 10.83
N VAL A 99 -2.15 -16.60 11.21
CA VAL A 99 -0.84 -15.95 11.19
C VAL A 99 -0.46 -15.55 9.76
N ALA A 100 -0.63 -16.45 8.78
CA ALA A 100 -0.31 -16.19 7.38
C ALA A 100 -1.15 -15.03 6.79
N VAL A 101 -2.46 -15.03 7.06
CA VAL A 101 -3.37 -13.94 6.63
C VAL A 101 -3.01 -12.64 7.32
N ALA A 102 -2.72 -12.65 8.62
CA ALA A 102 -2.35 -11.45 9.37
C ALA A 102 -1.05 -10.84 8.82
N GLN A 103 -0.04 -11.65 8.49
CA GLN A 103 1.20 -11.18 7.85
C GLN A 103 0.94 -10.58 6.47
N THR A 104 0.18 -11.29 5.62
CA THR A 104 -0.17 -10.83 4.27
C THR A 104 -0.96 -9.52 4.30
N LEU A 105 -1.93 -9.39 5.20
CA LEU A 105 -2.72 -8.16 5.38
C LEU A 105 -1.87 -7.00 5.89
N ARG A 106 -0.93 -7.23 6.82
CA ARG A 106 0.04 -6.19 7.26
C ARG A 106 0.88 -5.70 6.09
N CYS A 107 1.37 -6.60 5.23
CA CYS A 107 2.11 -6.25 4.03
C CYS A 107 1.26 -5.41 3.05
N ILE A 108 0.03 -5.87 2.76
CA ILE A 108 -0.92 -5.13 1.89
C ILE A 108 -1.18 -3.73 2.44
N ASN A 109 -1.41 -3.59 3.75
CA ASN A 109 -1.70 -2.30 4.38
C ASN A 109 -0.49 -1.36 4.34
N GLY A 110 0.71 -1.89 4.61
CA GLY A 110 1.97 -1.13 4.48
C GLY A 110 2.19 -0.63 3.04
N LEU A 111 2.00 -1.49 2.04
CA LEU A 111 2.12 -1.10 0.63
C LEU A 111 1.04 -0.10 0.21
N LYS A 112 -0.21 -0.25 0.69
CA LYS A 112 -1.28 0.72 0.44
C LYS A 112 -0.97 2.08 1.06
N TYR A 113 -0.43 2.09 2.28
CA TYR A 113 0.00 3.31 2.97
C TYR A 113 1.12 4.00 2.17
N GLN A 114 2.21 3.29 1.85
CA GLN A 114 3.32 3.82 1.04
C GLN A 114 2.84 4.36 -0.31
N ARG A 115 1.97 3.61 -1.00
CA ARG A 115 1.38 4.05 -2.27
C ARG A 115 0.58 5.34 -2.11
N ARG A 116 -0.15 5.51 -1.01
CA ARG A 116 -0.91 6.74 -0.75
C ARG A 116 0.03 7.92 -0.50
N CYS A 117 1.12 7.73 0.24
CA CYS A 117 2.13 8.76 0.48
C CYS A 117 2.75 9.23 -0.84
N HIS A 118 3.17 8.30 -1.71
CA HIS A 118 3.67 8.64 -3.05
C HIS A 118 2.61 9.33 -3.91
N LYS A 119 1.34 8.96 -3.81
CA LYS A 119 0.26 9.65 -4.53
C LYS A 119 0.06 11.09 -4.06
N LEU A 120 0.14 11.34 -2.75
CA LEU A 120 0.03 12.70 -2.18
C LEU A 120 1.23 13.56 -2.57
N THR A 121 2.43 13.00 -2.44
CA THR A 121 3.70 13.66 -2.83
C THR A 121 3.72 13.99 -4.32
N LEU A 122 3.26 13.05 -5.17
CA LEU A 122 3.10 13.26 -6.62
C LEU A 122 2.11 14.40 -6.93
N ALA A 123 0.98 14.45 -6.22
CA ALA A 123 -0.01 15.51 -6.42
C ALA A 123 0.56 16.89 -6.03
N LEU A 124 1.29 16.96 -4.91
CA LEU A 124 1.98 18.17 -4.47
C LEU A 124 3.04 18.62 -5.48
N ALA A 125 3.92 17.72 -5.92
CA ALA A 125 4.96 18.01 -6.91
C ALA A 125 4.37 18.48 -8.26
N THR A 126 3.25 17.87 -8.67
CA THR A 126 2.54 18.28 -9.89
C THR A 126 1.93 19.67 -9.75
N ASP A 127 1.37 20.00 -8.59
CA ASP A 127 0.83 21.33 -8.32
C ASP A 127 1.93 22.40 -8.30
N ARG A 128 3.07 22.14 -7.63
CA ARG A 128 4.24 23.02 -7.64
C ARG A 128 4.79 23.23 -9.05
N LEU A 129 4.89 22.16 -9.86
CA LEU A 129 5.29 22.25 -11.27
C LEU A 129 4.34 23.14 -12.09
N LYS A 130 3.02 23.03 -11.86
CA LYS A 130 2.03 23.88 -12.54
C LYS A 130 2.20 25.34 -12.15
N GLN A 131 2.40 25.63 -10.86
CA GLN A 131 2.64 26.99 -10.37
C GLN A 131 3.92 27.60 -10.99
N LEU A 132 5.01 26.83 -11.03
CA LEU A 132 6.28 27.26 -11.63
C LEU A 132 6.14 27.53 -13.13
N LYS A 133 5.47 26.64 -13.88
CA LYS A 133 5.22 26.84 -15.32
C LYS A 133 4.35 28.08 -15.61
N MET A 134 3.33 28.35 -14.80
CA MET A 134 2.50 29.54 -14.97
C MET A 134 3.29 30.83 -14.77
N ARG A 135 4.23 30.86 -13.81
CA ARG A 135 5.10 32.02 -13.56
C ARG A 135 6.14 32.23 -14.66
N VAL A 136 6.73 31.15 -15.18
CA VAL A 136 7.65 31.21 -16.33
C VAL A 136 6.93 31.75 -17.58
N GLY A 137 5.67 31.35 -17.81
CA GLY A 137 4.88 31.79 -18.96
C GLY A 137 4.38 33.25 -18.89
N HIS A 138 4.32 33.87 -17.71
CA HIS A 138 3.85 35.25 -17.52
C HIS A 138 4.95 36.31 -17.67
N GLY A 139 6.15 35.94 -18.15
CA GLY A 139 7.23 36.90 -18.40
C GLY A 139 7.89 37.46 -17.14
N ASN A 140 7.63 36.87 -15.97
CA ASN A 140 8.38 37.18 -14.75
C ASN A 140 9.84 36.76 -14.95
N SER A 141 10.76 37.64 -14.51
CA SER A 141 12.22 37.50 -14.54
C SER A 141 12.72 36.05 -14.50
N ALA A 142 13.69 35.72 -15.35
CA ALA A 142 14.29 34.37 -15.44
C ALA A 142 14.96 33.88 -14.14
N GLN A 143 15.10 34.77 -13.16
CA GLN A 143 15.74 34.51 -11.88
C GLN A 143 14.73 33.95 -10.88
N MET A 144 15.15 32.92 -10.14
CA MET A 144 14.36 32.32 -9.06
C MET A 144 14.37 33.28 -7.87
N GLU A 145 13.20 33.72 -7.41
CA GLU A 145 13.12 34.62 -6.25
C GLU A 145 13.26 33.86 -4.93
N GLU A 146 13.73 34.54 -3.89
CA GLU A 146 13.77 34.04 -2.51
C GLU A 146 12.34 33.64 -2.09
N GLY A 147 12.09 32.33 -1.94
CA GLY A 147 10.76 31.73 -1.74
C GLY A 147 10.31 30.79 -2.86
N GLU A 148 10.90 30.84 -4.05
CA GLU A 148 10.71 29.81 -5.10
C GLU A 148 11.56 28.56 -4.85
N GLU A 149 12.50 28.61 -3.91
CA GLU A 149 13.24 27.44 -3.41
C GLU A 149 12.34 26.48 -2.63
N GLU A 150 11.37 27.03 -1.87
CA GLU A 150 10.34 26.26 -1.15
C GLU A 150 9.38 25.52 -2.10
N LEU A 151 9.28 25.96 -3.36
CA LEU A 151 8.54 25.29 -4.43
C LEU A 151 9.27 24.04 -4.96
N LEU A 152 10.61 23.99 -4.85
CA LEU A 152 11.39 22.80 -5.17
C LEU A 152 11.41 21.78 -4.03
N GLU A 153 11.23 22.22 -2.78
CA GLU A 153 11.21 21.33 -1.62
C GLU A 153 9.87 20.61 -1.50
N VAL A 154 9.76 19.45 -2.15
CA VAL A 154 8.57 18.59 -2.04
C VAL A 154 8.65 17.79 -0.74
N HIS A 155 8.02 18.31 0.31
CA HIS A 155 7.93 17.60 1.58
C HIS A 155 7.12 16.30 1.46
N TYR A 156 7.56 15.26 2.17
CA TYR A 156 6.86 13.98 2.21
C TYR A 156 5.49 14.13 2.86
N GLN A 157 4.43 13.68 2.18
CA GLN A 157 3.06 13.78 2.68
C GLN A 157 2.56 12.47 3.24
N GLU A 158 2.14 12.49 4.50
CA GLU A 158 1.53 11.35 5.18
C GLU A 158 0.00 11.41 5.13
N PRO A 159 -0.67 10.26 4.93
CA PRO A 159 -2.12 10.16 5.08
C PRO A 159 -2.56 10.49 6.51
N PRO A 160 -3.73 11.12 6.71
CA PRO A 160 -4.26 11.37 8.05
C PRO A 160 -4.52 10.05 8.79
N GLU A 161 -4.42 10.06 10.13
CA GLU A 161 -4.56 8.86 10.96
C GLU A 161 -5.89 8.12 10.76
N SER A 162 -6.96 8.83 10.40
CA SER A 162 -8.27 8.25 10.07
C SER A 162 -8.20 7.24 8.91
N TYR A 163 -7.18 7.32 8.05
CA TYR A 163 -6.91 6.35 6.99
C TYR A 163 -6.54 4.97 7.56
N LEU A 164 -5.79 4.93 8.66
CA LEU A 164 -5.39 3.69 9.33
C LEU A 164 -6.58 3.00 10.03
N GLY A 165 -7.53 3.79 10.53
CA GLY A 165 -8.77 3.28 11.14
C GLY A 165 -9.58 2.36 10.22
N LYS A 166 -9.56 2.61 8.91
CA LYS A 166 -10.23 1.74 7.92
C LYS A 166 -9.61 0.34 7.87
N PHE A 167 -8.29 0.23 8.03
CA PHE A 167 -7.59 -1.06 8.06
C PHE A 167 -7.91 -1.83 9.33
N LYS A 168 -7.98 -1.15 10.49
CA LYS A 168 -8.33 -1.77 11.78
C LYS A 168 -9.74 -2.36 11.76
N ARG A 169 -10.72 -1.63 11.19
CA ARG A 169 -12.09 -2.14 11.03
C ARG A 169 -12.17 -3.34 10.08
N ASN A 170 -11.46 -3.28 8.96
CA ASN A 170 -11.44 -4.40 8.01
C ASN A 170 -10.79 -5.66 8.64
N TRP A 171 -9.75 -5.47 9.46
CA TRP A 171 -9.11 -6.56 10.20
C TRP A 171 -10.04 -7.22 11.22
N ALA A 172 -10.86 -6.43 11.93
CA ALA A 172 -11.86 -6.96 12.85
C ALA A 172 -12.88 -7.87 12.15
N LEU A 173 -13.31 -7.53 10.93
CA LEU A 173 -14.20 -8.38 10.14
C LEU A 173 -13.55 -9.71 9.76
N HIS A 174 -12.28 -9.70 9.33
CA HIS A 174 -11.54 -10.93 9.03
C HIS A 174 -11.39 -11.81 10.27
N PHE A 175 -11.10 -11.21 11.42
CA PHE A 175 -11.00 -11.93 12.68
C PHE A 175 -12.33 -12.56 13.09
N GLY A 176 -13.43 -11.81 13.01
CA GLY A 176 -14.77 -12.34 13.27
C GLY A 176 -15.14 -13.50 12.35
N PHE A 177 -14.87 -13.36 11.04
CA PHE A 177 -15.08 -14.45 10.08
C PHE A 177 -14.30 -15.72 10.46
N LEU A 178 -13.01 -15.60 10.80
CA LEU A 178 -12.17 -16.72 11.20
C LEU A 178 -12.65 -17.41 12.48
N LEU A 179 -13.11 -16.63 13.46
CA LEU A 179 -13.64 -17.15 14.71
C LEU A 179 -14.94 -17.93 14.45
N CYS A 180 -15.83 -17.39 13.61
CA CYS A 180 -17.06 -18.07 13.22
C CYS A 180 -16.76 -19.39 12.47
N THR A 181 -15.85 -19.38 11.51
CA THR A 181 -15.49 -20.61 10.78
C THR A 181 -14.87 -21.66 11.70
N PHE A 182 -14.05 -21.25 12.66
CA PHE A 182 -13.47 -22.16 13.65
C PHE A 182 -14.54 -22.77 14.55
N ALA A 183 -15.45 -21.95 15.09
CA ALA A 183 -16.53 -22.41 15.95
C ALA A 183 -17.46 -23.38 15.24
N VAL A 184 -17.84 -23.07 13.98
CA VAL A 184 -18.63 -23.98 13.14
C VAL A 184 -17.87 -25.28 12.90
N ALA A 185 -16.58 -25.20 12.57
CA ALA A 185 -15.80 -26.39 12.26
C ALA A 185 -15.66 -27.34 13.45
N VAL A 186 -15.36 -26.81 14.63
CA VAL A 186 -15.28 -27.60 15.87
C VAL A 186 -16.65 -28.18 16.22
N SER A 187 -17.72 -27.39 16.14
CA SER A 187 -19.09 -27.86 16.42
C SER A 187 -19.49 -29.00 15.49
N SER A 188 -19.25 -28.86 14.19
CA SER A 188 -19.54 -29.92 13.20
C SER A 188 -18.73 -31.18 13.46
N SER A 189 -17.44 -31.06 13.81
CA SER A 189 -16.62 -32.23 14.15
C SER A 189 -17.11 -32.97 15.40
N VAL A 190 -17.59 -32.25 16.41
CA VAL A 190 -18.19 -32.87 17.60
C VAL A 190 -19.49 -33.59 17.23
N VAL A 191 -20.36 -32.96 16.44
CA VAL A 191 -21.61 -33.57 16.01
C VAL A 191 -21.37 -34.86 15.22
N ILE A 192 -20.47 -34.85 14.22
CA ILE A 192 -20.20 -36.01 13.36
C ILE A 192 -19.57 -37.18 14.13
N LEU A 193 -18.75 -36.90 15.16
CA LEU A 193 -17.98 -37.94 15.85
C LEU A 193 -18.63 -38.45 17.15
N CYS A 194 -19.61 -37.72 17.67
CA CYS A 194 -20.25 -38.03 18.95
C CYS A 194 -21.76 -38.31 18.85
N PHE A 195 -22.40 -38.05 17.69
CA PHE A 195 -23.80 -38.36 17.42
C PHE A 195 -23.92 -39.09 16.08
#